data_AF-A0A7W7P528-F1
#
_entry.id   AF-A0A7W7P528-F1
#
_cell.length_a   1.000
_cell.length_b   1.000
_cell.length_c   1.000
_cell.angle_alpha   90.00
_cell.angle_beta   90.00
_cell.angle_gamma   90.00
#
_symmetry.space_group_name_H-M   'P 1'
#
loop_
_entity.id
_entity.type
_entity.pdbx_description
1 polymer ?
#
loop_
_entity_poly.entity_id
_entity_poly.type
_entity_poly.pdbx_seq_one_letter_code
_entity_poly.pdbx_strand_id
1 'polypeptide(L)'
;MSPVKLAVLLQLMEMPKGELCQDALDVHQGQMIIAGPLLGVSTFIPMFAGYILQVRLTMEEGGHHHFLLRQIDGSITSVPASGFCRMTPEQEALARESFVCVPEDEDTAHGYKAIGDKDFIPGFLVRPPACA
;
A
#
# COMPACT_ATOMS: atom_id res chain seq x y z
N MET A 1 -5.13 -2.57 17.09
CA MET A 1 -3.70 -2.21 16.97
C MET A 1 -3.08 -2.17 18.36
N SER A 2 -1.92 -2.80 18.57
CA SER A 2 -1.24 -2.79 19.88
C SER A 2 -0.59 -1.43 20.15
N PRO A 3 -0.37 -1.04 21.43
CA PRO A 3 0.31 0.22 21.78
C PRO A 3 1.69 0.37 21.13
N VAL A 4 2.43 -0.74 20.99
CA VAL A 4 3.76 -0.77 20.35
C VAL A 4 3.68 -0.41 18.87
N LYS A 5 2.74 -1.01 18.13
CA LYS A 5 2.56 -0.73 16.70
C LYS A 5 2.10 0.71 16.45
N LEU A 6 1.27 1.25 17.35
CA LEU A 6 0.87 2.64 17.29
C LEU A 6 2.06 3.58 17.51
N ALA A 7 2.94 3.29 18.48
CA ALA A 7 4.15 4.09 18.72
C ALA A 7 5.08 4.10 17.51
N VAL A 8 5.31 2.93 16.89
CA VAL A 8 6.12 2.84 15.66
C VAL A 8 5.50 3.64 14.52
N LEU A 9 4.18 3.54 14.33
CA LEU A 9 3.47 4.33 13.31
C LEU A 9 3.65 5.84 13.55
N LEU A 10 3.52 6.30 14.79
CA LEU A 10 3.71 7.71 15.14
C LEU A 10 5.17 8.16 14.90
N GLN A 11 6.16 7.34 15.25
CA GLN A 11 7.56 7.65 15.01
C GLN A 11 7.87 7.75 13.50
N LEU A 12 7.38 6.81 12.70
CA LEU A 12 7.51 6.84 11.24
C LEU A 12 6.92 8.12 10.63
N MET A 13 5.90 8.70 11.27
CA MET A 13 5.29 9.95 10.83
C MET A 13 6.17 11.19 11.11
N GLU A 14 6.93 11.18 12.19
CA GLU A 14 7.85 12.29 12.52
C GLU A 14 9.13 12.27 11.67
N MET A 15 9.47 11.12 11.10
CA MET A 15 10.62 10.98 10.21
C MET A 15 10.42 11.69 8.86
N PRO A 16 11.50 12.22 8.23
CA PRO A 16 11.45 12.72 6.87
C PRO A 16 10.83 11.70 5.92
N LYS A 17 9.84 12.12 5.13
CA LYS A 17 9.17 11.23 4.18
C LYS A 17 10.08 10.96 3.00
N GLY A 18 10.05 9.72 2.51
CA GLY A 18 10.68 9.38 1.24
C GLY A 18 9.92 9.97 0.05
N GLU A 19 10.29 9.52 -1.13
CA GLU A 19 9.72 10.01 -2.38
C GLU A 19 8.22 9.72 -2.47
N LEU A 20 7.46 10.71 -2.95
CA LEU A 20 6.05 10.53 -3.25
C LEU A 20 5.90 9.56 -4.43
N CYS A 21 5.07 8.53 -4.28
CA CYS A 21 4.69 7.70 -5.42
C CYS A 21 3.69 8.46 -6.30
N GLN A 22 4.07 8.76 -7.53
CA GLN A 22 3.24 9.49 -8.50
C GLN A 22 2.74 8.61 -9.65
N ASP A 23 3.39 7.47 -9.89
CA ASP A 23 3.08 6.56 -10.99
C ASP A 23 2.93 5.12 -10.48
N ALA A 24 1.86 4.45 -10.89
CA ALA A 24 1.63 3.05 -10.55
C ALA A 24 2.50 2.06 -11.30
N LEU A 25 3.20 2.51 -12.34
CA LEU A 25 4.21 1.73 -13.04
C LEU A 25 5.59 1.84 -12.38
N ASP A 26 5.79 2.85 -11.52
CA ASP A 26 7.03 3.07 -10.78
C ASP A 26 6.94 2.50 -9.35
N VAL A 27 6.37 1.30 -9.23
CA VAL A 27 6.33 0.55 -7.96
C VAL A 27 6.61 -0.93 -8.19
N HIS A 28 6.99 -1.64 -7.13
CA HIS A 28 7.21 -3.08 -7.17
C HIS A 28 6.46 -3.82 -6.05
N GLN A 29 6.25 -5.12 -6.25
CA GLN A 29 5.62 -5.98 -5.25
C GLN A 29 6.49 -6.03 -3.99
N GLY A 30 5.85 -5.88 -2.83
CA GLY A 30 6.53 -5.86 -1.53
C GLY A 30 7.11 -4.49 -1.14
N GLN A 31 7.00 -3.47 -2.00
CA GLN A 31 7.50 -2.14 -1.68
C GLN A 31 6.80 -1.56 -0.45
N MET A 32 7.58 -1.19 0.57
CA MET A 32 7.05 -0.59 1.80
C MET A 32 6.74 0.89 1.60
N ILE A 33 5.57 1.30 2.12
CA ILE A 33 5.01 2.62 1.94
C ILE A 33 4.41 3.15 3.24
N ILE A 34 4.40 4.47 3.37
CA ILE A 34 3.63 5.20 4.37
C ILE A 34 2.54 6.00 3.66
N ALA A 35 1.31 5.80 4.08
CA ALA A 35 0.17 6.60 3.68
C ALA A 35 -0.29 7.49 4.84
N GLY A 36 -0.65 8.73 4.53
CA GLY A 36 -1.11 9.71 5.50
C GLY A 36 -1.48 11.01 4.81
N PRO A 37 -1.88 12.04 5.57
CA PRO A 37 -2.20 13.36 5.01
C PRO A 37 -0.93 14.00 4.44
N LEU A 38 -0.67 13.69 3.18
CA LEU A 38 0.37 14.32 2.39
C LEU A 38 -0.18 15.66 1.93
N LEU A 39 0.28 16.74 2.56
CA LEU A 39 0.11 18.12 2.09
C LEU A 39 -1.32 18.66 2.13
N GLY A 40 -1.85 18.96 3.32
CA GLY A 40 -2.93 19.94 3.50
C GLY A 40 -4.26 19.63 2.81
N VAL A 41 -4.41 18.47 2.18
CA VAL A 41 -5.68 17.98 1.66
C VAL A 41 -6.46 17.35 2.81
N SER A 42 -7.68 17.84 3.01
CA SER A 42 -8.63 17.44 4.06
C SER A 42 -9.16 16.01 3.89
N THR A 43 -8.64 15.25 2.94
CA THR A 43 -9.01 13.86 2.74
C THR A 43 -8.44 13.06 3.90
N PHE A 44 -9.33 12.55 4.75
CA PHE A 44 -9.06 11.59 5.80
C PHE A 44 -8.51 10.29 5.17
N ILE A 45 -7.27 10.30 4.71
CA ILE A 45 -6.53 9.07 4.45
C ILE A 45 -6.13 8.56 5.84
N PRO A 46 -6.69 7.44 6.31
CA PRO A 46 -6.28 6.88 7.58
C PRO A 46 -4.77 6.68 7.53
N MET A 47 -4.08 7.07 8.60
CA MET A 47 -2.62 6.97 8.67
C MET A 47 -2.26 5.50 8.77
N PHE A 48 -1.45 4.99 7.84
CA PHE A 48 -1.01 3.61 7.92
C PHE A 48 0.35 3.40 7.25
N ALA A 49 1.04 2.37 7.73
CA ALA A 49 2.23 1.80 7.12
C ALA A 49 1.85 0.43 6.55
N GLY A 50 2.42 0.09 5.40
CA GLY A 50 2.13 -1.16 4.71
C GLY A 50 3.11 -1.46 3.59
N TYR A 51 2.82 -2.49 2.81
CA TYR A 51 3.52 -2.76 1.55
C TYR A 51 2.56 -3.14 0.43
N ILE A 52 3.03 -2.96 -0.81
CA ILE A 52 2.22 -3.17 -2.02
C ILE A 52 2.10 -4.67 -2.34
N LEU A 53 0.86 -5.17 -2.38
CA LEU A 53 0.55 -6.54 -2.80
C LEU A 53 0.31 -6.64 -4.30
N GLN A 54 -0.48 -5.69 -4.81
CA GLN A 54 -1.00 -5.72 -6.18
C GLN A 54 -1.37 -4.29 -6.62
N VAL A 55 -1.17 -4.00 -7.90
CA VAL A 55 -1.59 -2.79 -8.58
C VAL A 55 -2.71 -3.14 -9.55
N ARG A 56 -3.83 -2.47 -9.41
CA ARG A 56 -5.03 -2.63 -10.25
C ARG A 56 -5.19 -1.40 -11.11
N LEU A 57 -4.89 -1.58 -12.38
CA LEU A 57 -4.97 -0.53 -13.38
C LEU A 57 -6.43 -0.26 -13.71
N THR A 58 -6.72 0.98 -14.08
CA THR A 58 -8.02 1.45 -14.55
C THR A 58 -7.86 1.84 -16.02
N MET A 59 -8.84 1.47 -16.86
CA MET A 59 -8.82 1.81 -18.29
C MET A 59 -9.55 3.12 -18.61
N GLU A 60 -10.23 3.71 -17.65
CA GLU A 60 -10.96 4.97 -17.84
C GLU A 60 -9.97 6.15 -17.93
N GLU A 61 -10.18 7.05 -18.89
CA GLU A 61 -9.48 8.34 -18.93
C GLU A 61 -9.77 9.11 -17.63
N GLY A 62 -8.72 9.38 -16.85
CA GLY A 62 -8.85 10.00 -15.52
C GLY A 62 -9.14 9.02 -14.37
N GLY A 63 -9.24 7.71 -14.64
CA GLY A 63 -9.35 6.70 -13.60
C GLY A 63 -8.08 6.60 -12.77
N HIS A 64 -8.20 6.64 -11.45
CA HIS A 64 -7.07 6.46 -10.55
C HIS A 64 -6.76 4.96 -10.39
N HIS A 65 -5.52 4.57 -10.64
CA HIS A 65 -5.07 3.20 -10.33
C HIS A 65 -5.25 2.91 -8.84
N HIS A 66 -5.59 1.67 -8.53
CA HIS A 66 -5.81 1.22 -7.16
C HIS A 66 -4.69 0.30 -6.72
N PHE A 67 -4.21 0.50 -5.50
CA PHE A 67 -3.19 -0.32 -4.88
C PHE A 67 -3.87 -1.16 -3.82
N LEU A 68 -3.61 -2.46 -3.87
CA LEU A 68 -3.92 -3.36 -2.79
C LEU A 68 -2.69 -3.47 -1.90
N LEU A 69 -2.87 -3.20 -0.62
CA LEU A 69 -1.79 -3.06 0.33
C LEU A 69 -2.02 -3.99 1.53
N ARG A 70 -0.94 -4.59 2.03
CA ARG A 70 -0.92 -5.21 3.35
C ARG A 70 -0.53 -4.17 4.38
N GLN A 71 -1.37 -3.95 5.38
CA GLN A 71 -1.07 -3.06 6.49
C GLN A 71 -0.19 -3.77 7.53
N ILE A 72 0.46 -2.99 8.38
CA ILE A 72 1.33 -3.46 9.47
C ILE A 72 0.64 -4.43 10.46
N ASP A 73 -0.69 -4.38 10.55
CA ASP A 73 -1.50 -5.29 11.36
C ASP A 73 -1.92 -6.57 10.64
N GLY A 74 -1.52 -6.74 9.38
CA GLY A 74 -1.84 -7.89 8.54
C GLY A 74 -3.13 -7.73 7.72
N SER A 75 -3.91 -6.67 7.92
CA SER A 75 -5.12 -6.44 7.12
C SER A 75 -4.78 -6.03 5.68
N ILE A 76 -5.71 -6.28 4.76
CA ILE A 76 -5.60 -5.84 3.37
C ILE A 76 -6.52 -4.64 3.16
N THR A 77 -6.00 -3.59 2.53
CA THR A 77 -6.81 -2.43 2.13
C THR A 77 -6.56 -2.06 0.68
N SER A 78 -7.52 -1.38 0.06
CA SER A 78 -7.36 -0.79 -1.26
C SER A 78 -7.34 0.73 -1.15
N VAL A 79 -6.35 1.36 -1.80
CA VAL A 79 -6.20 2.82 -1.82
C VAL A 79 -5.93 3.32 -3.25
N PRO A 80 -6.34 4.55 -3.59
CA PRO A 80 -5.96 5.18 -4.86
C PRO A 80 -4.46 5.47 -4.91
N ALA A 81 -3.93 5.60 -6.12
CA ALA A 81 -2.52 5.91 -6.41
C ALA A 81 -1.98 7.15 -5.70
N SER A 82 -2.83 8.15 -5.55
CA SER A 82 -2.52 9.39 -4.85
C SER A 82 -2.69 9.20 -3.34
N GLY A 83 -1.60 9.00 -2.60
CA GLY A 83 -1.71 8.99 -1.14
C GLY A 83 -0.59 8.40 -0.31
N PHE A 84 0.56 8.05 -0.91
CA PHE A 84 1.65 7.44 -0.15
C PHE A 84 3.05 7.79 -0.64
N CYS A 85 4.00 7.74 0.30
CA CYS A 85 5.42 7.87 0.06
C CYS A 85 6.11 6.51 0.20
N ARG A 86 7.17 6.31 -0.57
CA ARG A 86 8.13 5.22 -0.36
C ARG A 86 8.77 5.39 1.01
N MET A 87 8.94 4.29 1.74
CA MET A 87 9.76 4.33 2.94
C MET A 87 11.23 4.52 2.56
N THR A 88 11.96 5.26 3.38
CA THR A 88 13.43 5.27 3.35
C THR A 88 13.98 3.98 4.00
N PRO A 89 15.25 3.60 3.77
CA PRO A 89 15.83 2.42 4.43
C PRO A 89 15.71 2.42 5.96
N GLU A 90 15.83 3.59 6.59
CA GLU A 90 15.64 3.75 8.03
C GLU A 90 14.20 3.53 8.46
N GLN A 91 13.23 4.03 7.69
CA GLN A 91 11.81 3.80 7.93
C GLN A 91 11.44 2.34 7.75
N GLU A 92 11.96 1.68 6.72
CA GLU A 92 11.73 0.26 6.49
C GLU A 92 12.27 -0.59 7.65
N ALA A 93 13.49 -0.32 8.10
CA ALA A 93 14.09 -1.04 9.23
C ALA A 93 13.22 -0.94 10.49
N LEU A 94 12.76 0.28 10.81
CA LEU A 94 11.88 0.52 11.96
C LEU A 94 10.50 -0.13 11.80
N ALA A 95 9.90 -0.02 10.61
CA ALA A 95 8.56 -0.54 10.36
C ALA A 95 8.53 -2.06 10.35
N ARG A 96 9.56 -2.70 9.77
CA ARG A 96 9.63 -4.15 9.53
C ARG A 96 9.45 -4.97 10.82
N GLU A 97 10.00 -4.53 11.95
CA GLU A 97 9.84 -5.21 13.24
C GLU A 97 8.39 -5.22 13.77
N SER A 98 7.56 -4.32 13.27
CA SER A 98 6.16 -4.17 13.70
C SER A 98 5.15 -4.88 12.79
N PHE A 99 5.58 -5.36 11.62
CA PHE A 99 4.71 -6.08 10.69
C PHE A 99 4.28 -7.44 11.27
N VAL A 100 3.01 -7.81 11.07
CA VAL A 100 2.56 -9.20 11.32
C VAL A 100 3.13 -10.15 10.27
N CYS A 101 3.21 -9.68 9.03
CA CYS A 101 3.74 -10.40 7.88
C CYS A 101 4.61 -9.42 7.11
N VAL A 102 5.83 -9.81 6.78
CA VAL A 102 6.75 -9.01 5.98
C VAL A 102 6.62 -9.39 4.49
N PRO A 103 7.00 -8.50 3.56
CA PRO A 103 6.89 -8.77 2.12
C PRO A 103 7.50 -10.10 1.68
N GLU A 104 8.60 -10.50 2.30
CA GLU A 104 9.35 -11.71 1.98
C GLU A 104 8.60 -13.01 2.32
N ASP A 105 7.65 -12.95 3.25
CA ASP A 105 6.84 -14.09 3.71
C ASP A 105 5.44 -14.16 3.05
N GLU A 106 5.12 -13.21 2.17
CA GLU A 106 3.78 -13.11 1.58
C GLU A 106 3.59 -14.14 0.44
N ASP A 107 2.59 -15.01 0.56
CA ASP A 107 2.20 -15.94 -0.50
C ASP A 107 1.32 -15.25 -1.55
N THR A 108 1.93 -14.90 -2.67
CA THR A 108 1.26 -14.21 -3.79
C THR A 108 0.66 -15.18 -4.82
N ALA A 109 0.88 -16.49 -4.70
CA ALA A 109 0.58 -17.46 -5.75
C ALA A 109 -0.93 -17.55 -6.06
N HIS A 110 -1.76 -17.38 -5.04
CA HIS A 110 -3.21 -17.48 -5.13
C HIS A 110 -3.89 -16.16 -5.51
N GLY A 111 -3.13 -15.07 -5.55
CA GLY A 111 -3.67 -13.73 -5.78
C GLY A 111 -4.43 -13.17 -4.60
N TYR A 112 -5.14 -12.07 -4.85
CA TYR A 112 -5.79 -11.31 -3.79
C TYR A 112 -7.22 -10.92 -4.14
N LYS A 113 -8.03 -10.75 -3.10
CA LYS A 113 -9.42 -10.32 -3.19
C LYS A 113 -9.57 -8.95 -2.51
N ALA A 114 -9.96 -7.95 -3.28
CA ALA A 114 -10.33 -6.62 -2.77
C ALA A 114 -11.81 -6.57 -2.39
N ILE A 115 -12.21 -5.50 -1.69
CA ILE A 115 -13.62 -5.24 -1.40
C ILE A 115 -14.38 -5.10 -2.72
N GLY A 116 -15.43 -5.90 -2.89
CA GLY A 116 -16.27 -5.91 -4.10
C GLY A 116 -15.89 -6.98 -5.14
N ASP A 117 -14.73 -7.62 -5.01
CA ASP A 117 -14.36 -8.72 -5.90
C ASP A 117 -15.22 -9.95 -5.65
N LYS A 118 -15.45 -10.74 -6.71
CA LYS A 118 -16.07 -12.06 -6.62
C LYS A 118 -15.00 -13.15 -6.35
N ASP A 119 -13.86 -13.04 -7.02
CA ASP A 119 -12.80 -14.04 -7.03
C ASP A 119 -11.46 -13.47 -6.56
N PHE A 120 -10.49 -14.35 -6.27
CA PHE A 120 -9.10 -13.96 -6.07
C PHE A 120 -8.43 -13.72 -7.43
N ILE A 121 -7.74 -12.59 -7.56
CA ILE A 121 -7.09 -12.20 -8.81
C ILE A 121 -5.57 -12.35 -8.66
N PRO A 122 -4.92 -13.26 -9.40
CA PRO A 122 -3.47 -13.44 -9.36
C PRO A 122 -2.71 -12.34 -10.11
N GLY A 123 -1.43 -12.19 -9.77
CA GLY A 123 -0.49 -11.28 -10.44
C GLY A 123 -0.32 -9.94 -9.74
N PHE A 124 0.83 -9.29 -10.00
CA PHE A 124 1.15 -7.99 -9.40
C PHE A 124 0.45 -6.83 -10.13
N LEU A 125 0.56 -6.75 -11.46
CA LEU A 125 -0.12 -5.74 -12.28
C LEU A 125 -1.38 -6.35 -12.91
N VAL A 126 -2.54 -6.02 -12.37
CA VAL A 126 -3.84 -6.47 -12.87
C VAL A 126 -4.44 -5.39 -13.75
N ARG A 127 -4.76 -5.78 -14.98
CA ARG A 127 -5.56 -4.96 -15.89
C ARG A 127 -7.01 -5.42 -15.80
N PRO A 128 -7.99 -4.50 -15.94
CA PRO A 128 -9.36 -4.91 -16.11
C PRO A 128 -9.46 -5.71 -17.42
N PRO A 129 -10.40 -6.67 -17.52
CA PRO A 129 -10.66 -7.35 -18.78
C PRO A 129 -10.94 -6.28 -19.84
N ALA A 130 -10.32 -6.41 -21.01
CA ALA A 130 -10.62 -5.52 -22.13
C ALA A 130 -12.13 -5.57 -22.37
N CYS A 131 -12.78 -4.41 -22.40
CA CYS A 131 -14.18 -4.33 -22.80
C CYS A 131 -14.31 -4.99 -24.18
N ALA A 132 -15.12 -6.05 -24.26
CA ALA A 132 -15.55 -6.67 -25.50
C ALA A 132 -16.69 -5.85 -26.12
#